data_AF-A0A7W1CUF5-F1
#
_entry.id   AF-A0A7W1CUF5-F1
#
_cell.length_a   1.000
_cell.length_b   1.000
_cell.length_c   1.000
_cell.angle_alpha   90.00
_cell.angle_beta   90.00
_cell.angle_gamma   90.00
#
_symmetry.space_group_name_H-M   'P 1'
#
loop_
_entity.id
_entity.type
_entity.pdbx_description
1 polymer ?
#
loop_
_entity_poly.entity_id
_entity_poly.type
_entity_poly.pdbx_seq_one_letter_code
_entity_poly.pdbx_strand_id
1 'polypeptide(L)'
;MRPAGAPARACVVRREAISAFPRALLALVFAGAIAGLPAGAAGENEEVSGLNSLPEVEFTALSQRDWNPLGSRALAIHPADWKHGETEHFIYHFIHSYVATPISLEAEFNYRVIAKELGLETMPNASGKSHIYIFEEPEDWKIFQGNAHLEPWTGGIHSLGSLFIVRDPSFKFSNNSLGH
;
A
#
# COMPACT_ATOMS: atom_id res chain seq x y z
N MET A 1 32.35 31.89 51.22
CA MET A 1 32.87 30.66 51.85
C MET A 1 32.76 29.55 50.81
N ARG A 2 33.89 29.21 50.17
CA ARG A 2 34.23 28.01 49.35
C ARG A 2 33.30 27.48 48.23
N PRO A 3 33.88 26.85 47.18
CA PRO A 3 33.67 27.28 45.79
C PRO A 3 33.56 26.10 44.77
N ALA A 4 33.80 26.44 43.49
CA ALA A 4 34.29 25.59 42.40
C ALA A 4 33.24 24.71 41.68
N GLY A 5 33.24 24.57 40.36
CA GLY A 5 34.25 24.87 39.35
C GLY A 5 34.18 23.74 38.32
N ALA A 6 33.83 24.06 37.07
CA ALA A 6 33.95 23.13 35.96
C ALA A 6 35.43 22.72 35.78
N PRO A 7 35.67 21.51 35.27
CA PRO A 7 36.50 21.48 34.07
C PRO A 7 36.02 20.49 33.00
N ALA A 8 36.08 20.97 31.77
CA ALA A 8 36.20 20.15 30.57
C ALA A 8 37.49 19.31 30.62
N ARG A 9 37.39 18.03 30.22
CA ARG A 9 38.52 17.19 29.79
C ARG A 9 38.00 16.29 28.67
N ALA A 10 38.38 16.54 27.42
CA ALA A 10 39.67 16.23 26.81
C ALA A 10 39.56 14.93 25.99
N CYS A 11 39.50 15.15 24.68
CA CYS A 11 39.81 14.22 23.61
C CYS A 11 41.08 13.43 23.94
N VAL A 12 41.00 12.10 23.90
CA VAL A 12 42.17 11.23 23.80
C VAL A 12 42.00 10.37 22.56
N VAL A 13 42.81 10.74 21.57
CA VAL A 13 43.17 9.99 20.37
C VAL A 13 43.81 8.67 20.78
N ARG A 14 43.35 7.55 20.22
CA ARG A 14 44.20 6.39 19.97
C ARG A 14 44.19 6.07 18.47
N ARG A 15 45.30 6.47 17.84
CA ARG A 15 45.90 5.85 16.65
C ARG A 15 46.41 4.45 17.02
N GLU A 16 46.93 3.75 16.00
CA GLU A 16 47.44 2.36 15.93
C GLU A 16 46.43 1.51 15.12
N ALA A 17 46.76 0.84 14.02
CA ALA A 17 48.05 0.64 13.38
C ALA A 17 47.88 0.42 11.86
N ILE A 18 48.89 0.91 11.16
CA ILE A 18 49.17 0.67 9.74
C ILE A 18 49.59 -0.79 9.59
N SER A 19 48.96 -1.53 8.68
CA SER A 19 49.57 -2.76 8.13
C SER A 19 49.65 -2.60 6.62
N ALA A 20 50.88 -2.57 6.14
CA ALA A 20 51.29 -2.40 4.77
C ALA A 20 51.28 -3.72 3.98
N PHE A 21 51.52 -3.57 2.67
CA PHE A 21 51.92 -4.55 1.64
C PHE A 21 50.80 -5.19 0.79
N PRO A 22 51.07 -5.45 -0.52
CA PRO A 22 51.76 -4.61 -1.50
C PRO A 22 51.02 -4.49 -2.84
N ARG A 23 51.51 -3.56 -3.66
CA ARG A 23 51.20 -3.38 -5.10
C ARG A 23 51.79 -4.51 -5.95
N ALA A 24 51.23 -4.61 -7.17
CA ALA A 24 51.54 -5.50 -8.30
C ALA A 24 50.54 -6.66 -8.39
N LEU A 25 49.89 -6.97 -9.51
CA LEU A 25 50.45 -7.05 -10.86
C LEU A 25 49.30 -7.11 -11.89
N LEU A 26 49.61 -6.63 -13.10
CA LEU A 26 49.13 -7.12 -14.39
C LEU A 26 47.66 -6.91 -14.82
N ALA A 27 47.52 -5.93 -15.72
CA ALA A 27 46.47 -5.92 -16.73
C ALA A 27 46.59 -7.16 -17.63
N LEU A 28 45.46 -7.79 -17.94
CA LEU A 28 45.33 -8.69 -19.07
C LEU A 28 43.97 -8.48 -19.72
N VAL A 29 44.02 -7.81 -20.88
CA VAL A 29 42.93 -7.63 -21.82
C VAL A 29 42.61 -8.99 -22.42
N PHE A 30 41.38 -9.46 -22.25
CA PHE A 30 40.81 -10.49 -23.10
C PHE A 30 39.47 -10.01 -23.64
N ALA A 31 39.50 -9.59 -24.91
CA ALA A 31 38.33 -9.53 -25.76
C ALA A 31 37.96 -10.96 -26.16
N GLY A 32 36.71 -11.36 -25.92
CA GLY A 32 36.16 -12.64 -26.35
C GLY A 32 34.64 -12.55 -26.37
N ALA A 33 34.07 -12.53 -27.57
CA ALA A 33 32.68 -12.29 -27.82
C ALA A 33 31.87 -13.60 -27.94
N ILE A 34 30.60 -13.49 -27.56
CA ILE A 34 29.38 -14.23 -27.98
C ILE A 34 29.15 -15.69 -27.53
N ALA A 35 28.05 -15.88 -26.79
CA ALA A 35 26.86 -16.68 -27.14
C ALA A 35 26.39 -17.67 -26.05
N GLY A 36 25.14 -17.51 -25.61
CA GLY A 36 24.33 -18.61 -25.05
C GLY A 36 23.84 -18.45 -23.61
N LEU A 37 22.98 -17.46 -23.32
CA LEU A 37 22.09 -17.48 -22.16
C LEU A 37 20.74 -18.08 -22.60
N PRO A 38 20.26 -19.22 -22.06
CA PRO A 38 18.84 -19.49 -22.11
C PRO A 38 18.15 -18.57 -21.10
N ALA A 39 17.30 -17.71 -21.65
CA ALA A 39 16.43 -16.81 -20.94
C ALA A 39 15.69 -17.53 -19.81
N GLY A 40 15.69 -16.92 -18.62
CA GLY A 40 14.76 -17.27 -17.58
C GLY A 40 13.35 -17.15 -18.12
N ALA A 41 12.56 -18.21 -17.98
CA ALA A 41 11.12 -18.15 -18.14
C ALA A 41 10.59 -17.18 -17.06
N ALA A 42 10.42 -15.92 -17.43
CA ALA A 42 9.50 -15.05 -16.74
C ALA A 42 8.11 -15.70 -16.93
N GLY A 43 7.60 -16.31 -15.87
CA GLY A 43 6.18 -16.61 -15.78
C GLY A 43 5.46 -15.27 -15.88
N GLU A 44 4.86 -15.02 -17.03
CA GLU A 44 3.83 -14.00 -17.16
C GLU A 44 2.70 -14.46 -16.24
N ASN A 45 2.61 -13.84 -15.06
CA ASN A 45 1.36 -13.83 -14.31
C ASN A 45 0.37 -13.06 -15.20
N GLU A 46 -0.29 -13.76 -16.13
CA GLU A 46 -1.50 -13.26 -16.77
C GLU A 46 -2.51 -13.02 -15.65
N GLU A 47 -2.56 -11.78 -15.21
CA GLU A 47 -3.58 -11.29 -14.33
C GLU A 47 -4.89 -11.33 -15.11
N VAL A 48 -5.70 -12.36 -14.84
CA VAL A 48 -7.02 -12.52 -15.41
C VAL A 48 -7.89 -11.36 -14.94
N SER A 49 -7.80 -10.22 -15.62
CA SER A 49 -8.79 -9.16 -15.54
C SER A 49 -10.09 -9.71 -16.11
N GLY A 50 -10.94 -10.23 -15.21
CA GLY A 50 -12.27 -10.70 -15.56
C GLY A 50 -13.08 -9.61 -16.27
N LEU A 51 -14.06 -9.98 -17.09
CA LEU A 51 -14.99 -9.02 -17.69
C LEU A 51 -15.57 -8.11 -16.59
N ASN A 52 -15.37 -6.80 -16.71
CA ASN A 52 -15.75 -5.76 -15.74
C ASN A 52 -14.90 -5.69 -14.47
N SER A 53 -13.64 -6.15 -14.49
CA SER A 53 -12.70 -5.88 -13.39
C SER A 53 -12.50 -4.37 -13.20
N LEU A 54 -12.36 -3.94 -11.95
CA LEU A 54 -11.94 -2.59 -11.62
C LEU A 54 -10.55 -2.35 -12.26
N PRO A 55 -10.41 -1.38 -13.18
CA PRO A 55 -9.13 -1.14 -13.84
C PRO A 55 -8.06 -0.72 -12.84
N GLU A 56 -6.90 -1.33 -12.94
CA GLU A 56 -5.74 -0.96 -12.13
C GLU A 56 -5.10 0.32 -12.66
N VAL A 57 -4.77 1.22 -11.74
CA VAL A 57 -4.19 2.53 -12.03
C VAL A 57 -2.98 2.73 -11.13
N GLU A 58 -1.92 3.29 -11.68
CA GLU A 58 -0.73 3.66 -10.91
C GLU A 58 -1.05 4.70 -9.82
N PHE A 59 -0.40 4.59 -8.66
CA PHE A 59 -0.66 5.51 -7.53
C PHE A 59 -0.47 6.98 -7.88
N THR A 60 0.43 7.27 -8.82
CA THR A 60 0.71 8.62 -9.32
C THR A 60 -0.31 9.14 -10.32
N ALA A 61 -1.08 8.25 -10.96
CA ALA A 61 -2.10 8.58 -11.94
C ALA A 61 -3.49 8.81 -11.32
N LEU A 62 -3.67 8.54 -10.02
CA LEU A 62 -4.91 8.81 -9.30
C LEU A 62 -5.30 10.30 -9.39
N SER A 63 -6.58 10.57 -9.66
CA SER A 63 -7.08 11.95 -9.80
C SER A 63 -6.98 12.77 -8.52
N GLN A 64 -6.94 12.10 -7.37
CA GLN A 64 -6.91 12.72 -6.05
C GLN A 64 -6.02 11.90 -5.09
N ARG A 65 -5.32 12.60 -4.20
CA ARG A 65 -4.59 11.98 -3.09
C ARG A 65 -5.43 12.01 -1.82
N ASP A 66 -5.29 10.97 -1.01
CA ASP A 66 -5.89 10.97 0.31
C ASP A 66 -5.05 11.81 1.29
N TRP A 67 -5.68 12.74 1.99
CA TRP A 67 -5.05 13.50 3.07
C TRP A 67 -5.26 12.85 4.44
N ASN A 68 -5.99 11.73 4.50
CA ASN A 68 -6.24 11.00 5.72
C ASN A 68 -4.96 10.34 6.27
N PRO A 69 -4.51 10.69 7.49
CA PRO A 69 -3.34 10.07 8.10
C PRO A 69 -3.51 8.54 8.27
N LEU A 70 -4.73 8.05 8.47
CA LEU A 70 -4.99 6.61 8.51
C LEU A 70 -4.74 5.94 7.16
N GLY A 71 -5.02 6.63 6.06
CA GLY A 71 -4.70 6.16 4.71
C GLY A 71 -3.21 5.91 4.54
N SER A 72 -2.38 6.88 4.95
CA SER A 72 -0.91 6.73 4.92
C SER A 72 -0.40 5.57 5.78
N ARG A 73 -1.06 5.30 6.93
CA ARG A 73 -0.73 4.17 7.80
C ARG A 73 -1.16 2.83 7.22
N ALA A 74 -2.28 2.78 6.50
CA ALA A 74 -2.72 1.60 5.77
C ALA A 74 -1.72 1.26 4.66
N LEU A 75 -1.38 2.25 3.81
CA LEU A 75 -0.44 2.07 2.70
C LEU A 75 1.00 1.74 3.12
N ALA A 76 1.36 2.02 4.38
CA ALA A 76 2.66 1.65 4.94
C ALA A 76 2.76 0.16 5.30
N ILE A 77 1.65 -0.55 5.42
CA ILE A 77 1.60 -2.00 5.61
C ILE A 77 1.80 -2.62 4.23
N HIS A 78 2.87 -3.39 4.02
CA HIS A 78 3.15 -4.04 2.73
C HIS A 78 3.09 -3.06 1.52
N PRO A 79 3.91 -1.99 1.49
CA PRO A 79 3.77 -0.90 0.53
C PRO A 79 3.91 -1.31 -0.94
N ALA A 80 4.57 -2.44 -1.22
CA ALA A 80 4.75 -2.96 -2.57
C ALA A 80 3.55 -3.75 -3.10
N ASP A 81 2.65 -4.18 -2.21
CA ASP A 81 1.55 -5.08 -2.54
C ASP A 81 0.26 -4.30 -2.87
N TRP A 82 0.22 -3.00 -2.53
CA TRP A 82 -0.92 -2.15 -2.82
C TRP A 82 -1.05 -1.84 -4.31
N LYS A 83 -2.25 -2.11 -4.82
CA LYS A 83 -2.77 -1.69 -6.10
C LYS A 83 -3.84 -0.65 -5.91
N HIS A 84 -4.16 0.06 -6.99
CA HIS A 84 -5.16 1.12 -6.95
C HIS A 84 -6.10 1.03 -8.14
N GLY A 85 -7.32 1.52 -7.93
CA GLY A 85 -8.34 1.63 -8.96
C GLY A 85 -9.19 2.85 -8.68
N GLU A 86 -9.85 3.34 -9.71
CA GLU A 86 -10.58 4.60 -9.63
C GLU A 86 -11.88 4.51 -10.40
N THR A 87 -12.95 5.01 -9.79
CA THR A 87 -14.27 5.16 -10.41
C THR A 87 -14.70 6.63 -10.35
N GLU A 88 -15.95 6.92 -10.67
CA GLU A 88 -16.46 8.30 -10.68
C GLU A 88 -16.44 8.92 -9.26
N HIS A 89 -16.82 8.17 -8.23
CA HIS A 89 -17.01 8.69 -6.87
C HIS A 89 -15.96 8.20 -5.87
N PHE A 90 -15.20 7.15 -6.21
CA PHE A 90 -14.32 6.47 -5.27
C PHE A 90 -12.93 6.19 -5.85
N ILE A 91 -11.95 6.16 -4.95
CA ILE A 91 -10.59 5.64 -5.18
C ILE A 91 -10.41 4.43 -4.29
N TYR A 92 -9.94 3.33 -4.85
CA TYR A 92 -9.76 2.06 -4.16
C TYR A 92 -8.28 1.78 -3.99
N HIS A 93 -7.92 1.29 -2.81
CA HIS A 93 -6.61 0.73 -2.49
C HIS A 93 -6.84 -0.72 -2.07
N PHE A 94 -6.26 -1.67 -2.79
CA PHE A 94 -6.51 -3.11 -2.63
C PHE A 94 -5.25 -3.93 -2.96
N ILE A 95 -5.24 -5.24 -2.63
CA ILE A 95 -4.15 -6.14 -2.99
C ILE A 95 -4.51 -6.90 -4.28
N HIS A 96 -5.73 -7.44 -4.37
CA HIS A 96 -6.21 -8.15 -5.55
C HIS A 96 -7.48 -7.53 -6.16
N SER A 97 -7.46 -7.31 -7.48
CA SER A 97 -8.56 -6.68 -8.22
C SER A 97 -9.87 -7.47 -8.15
N TYR A 98 -9.84 -8.80 -8.03
CA TYR A 98 -11.05 -9.63 -7.89
C TYR A 98 -11.77 -9.42 -6.55
N VAL A 99 -11.08 -8.95 -5.50
CA VAL A 99 -11.71 -8.56 -4.23
C VAL A 99 -12.33 -7.17 -4.36
N ALA A 100 -11.60 -6.24 -4.97
CA ALA A 100 -12.03 -4.85 -5.12
C ALA A 100 -13.19 -4.64 -6.09
N THR A 101 -13.23 -5.38 -7.20
CA THR A 101 -14.26 -5.25 -8.25
C THR A 101 -15.70 -5.32 -7.73
N PRO A 102 -16.12 -6.35 -6.97
CA PRO A 102 -17.49 -6.39 -6.44
C PRO A 102 -17.77 -5.25 -5.46
N ILE A 103 -16.78 -4.86 -4.65
CA ILE A 103 -16.89 -3.73 -3.72
C ILE A 103 -17.08 -2.42 -4.49
N SER A 104 -16.38 -2.24 -5.62
CA SER A 104 -16.51 -1.02 -6.41
C SER A 104 -17.88 -0.90 -7.06
N LEU A 105 -18.43 -2.00 -7.57
CA LEU A 105 -19.78 -2.04 -8.11
C LEU A 105 -20.84 -1.76 -7.03
N GLU A 106 -20.71 -2.37 -5.85
CA GLU A 106 -21.60 -2.14 -4.70
C GLU A 106 -21.54 -0.68 -4.22
N ALA A 107 -20.34 -0.10 -4.10
CA ALA A 107 -20.15 1.27 -3.65
C ALA A 107 -20.78 2.28 -4.62
N GLU A 108 -20.53 2.14 -5.91
CA GLU A 108 -21.10 3.02 -6.95
C GLU A 108 -22.63 2.87 -7.04
N PHE A 109 -23.15 1.64 -6.92
CA PHE A 109 -24.59 1.42 -6.88
C PHE A 109 -25.23 2.13 -5.68
N ASN A 110 -24.72 1.90 -4.48
CA ASN A 110 -25.23 2.50 -3.25
C ASN A 110 -25.11 4.03 -3.28
N TYR A 111 -24.00 4.56 -3.78
CA TYR A 111 -23.82 6.00 -3.93
C TYR A 111 -24.92 6.60 -4.81
N ARG A 112 -25.19 6.03 -6.00
CA ARG A 112 -26.25 6.54 -6.88
C ARG A 112 -27.63 6.49 -6.24
N VAL A 113 -27.96 5.40 -5.53
CA VAL A 113 -29.24 5.28 -4.82
C VAL A 113 -29.36 6.36 -3.75
N ILE A 114 -28.36 6.51 -2.89
CA ILE A 114 -28.36 7.49 -1.79
C ILE A 114 -28.37 8.92 -2.33
N ALA A 115 -27.55 9.22 -3.34
CA ALA A 115 -27.50 10.54 -3.97
C ALA A 115 -28.85 10.92 -4.57
N LYS A 116 -29.53 9.98 -5.21
CA LYS A 116 -30.89 10.18 -5.73
C LYS A 116 -31.91 10.42 -4.63
N GLU A 117 -31.93 9.56 -3.61
CA GLU A 117 -32.89 9.66 -2.51
C GLU A 117 -32.75 10.95 -1.71
N LEU A 118 -31.52 11.45 -1.55
CA LEU A 118 -31.23 12.70 -0.87
C LEU A 118 -31.29 13.94 -1.78
N GLY A 119 -31.58 13.77 -3.08
CA GLY A 119 -31.64 14.87 -4.05
C GLY A 119 -30.28 15.55 -4.31
N LEU A 120 -29.19 14.81 -4.13
CA LEU A 120 -27.81 15.30 -4.26
C LEU A 120 -27.21 15.14 -5.66
N GLU A 121 -27.93 14.52 -6.60
CA GLU A 121 -27.43 14.24 -7.97
C GLU A 121 -26.93 15.48 -8.74
N THR A 122 -27.48 16.66 -8.39
CA THR A 122 -27.14 17.93 -9.05
C THR A 122 -26.19 18.80 -8.23
N MET A 123 -25.87 18.40 -7.01
CA MET A 123 -24.85 19.09 -6.24
C MET A 123 -23.49 18.78 -6.89
N PRO A 124 -22.65 19.77 -7.17
CA PRO A 124 -21.26 19.52 -7.52
C PRO A 124 -20.67 18.59 -6.46
N ASN A 125 -19.85 17.60 -6.85
CA ASN A 125 -19.07 16.77 -5.93
C ASN A 125 -18.14 17.67 -5.09
N ALA A 126 -18.70 18.38 -4.12
CA ALA A 126 -18.02 19.44 -3.38
C ALA A 126 -16.98 18.87 -2.41
N SER A 127 -17.01 17.55 -2.20
CA SER A 127 -16.15 16.82 -1.27
C SER A 127 -15.03 16.01 -1.95
N GLY A 128 -14.94 16.01 -3.28
CA GLY A 128 -13.99 15.14 -3.99
C GLY A 128 -14.38 13.65 -3.92
N LYS A 129 -13.44 12.77 -4.30
CA LYS A 129 -13.63 11.31 -4.25
C LYS A 129 -13.37 10.78 -2.85
N SER A 130 -14.15 9.77 -2.44
CA SER A 130 -13.90 9.04 -1.19
C SER A 130 -12.88 7.93 -1.42
N HIS A 131 -12.02 7.67 -0.43
CA HIS A 131 -11.02 6.59 -0.52
C HIS A 131 -11.52 5.32 0.16
N ILE A 132 -11.26 4.15 -0.40
CA ILE A 132 -11.63 2.85 0.18
C ILE A 132 -10.39 1.97 0.26
N TYR A 133 -9.98 1.61 1.47
CA TYR A 133 -8.87 0.72 1.77
C TYR A 133 -9.43 -0.67 2.10
N ILE A 134 -9.03 -1.66 1.31
CA ILE A 134 -9.54 -3.03 1.40
C ILE A 134 -8.40 -3.93 1.88
N PHE A 135 -8.51 -4.36 3.13
CA PHE A 135 -7.63 -5.38 3.72
C PHE A 135 -8.20 -6.76 3.42
N GLU A 136 -7.36 -7.69 2.97
CA GLU A 136 -7.78 -9.07 2.69
C GLU A 136 -7.44 -10.00 3.86
N GLU A 137 -6.26 -9.82 4.44
CA GLU A 137 -5.78 -10.66 5.53
C GLU A 137 -6.16 -10.07 6.91
N PRO A 138 -6.72 -10.88 7.83
CA PRO A 138 -6.98 -10.46 9.22
C PRO A 138 -5.74 -9.95 9.95
N GLU A 139 -4.56 -10.48 9.61
CA GLU A 139 -3.27 -10.09 10.17
C GLU A 139 -2.93 -8.64 9.82
N ASP A 140 -3.10 -8.25 8.56
CA ASP A 140 -2.86 -6.87 8.10
C ASP A 140 -3.85 -5.90 8.74
N TRP A 141 -5.11 -6.33 8.88
CA TRP A 141 -6.10 -5.55 9.61
C TRP A 141 -5.70 -5.34 11.07
N LYS A 142 -5.20 -6.38 11.74
CA LYS A 142 -4.75 -6.30 13.13
C LYS A 142 -3.55 -5.38 13.29
N ILE A 143 -2.61 -5.40 12.34
CA ILE A 143 -1.50 -4.43 12.29
C ILE A 143 -2.04 -3.01 12.13
N PHE A 144 -2.98 -2.81 11.20
CA PHE A 144 -3.63 -1.52 11.00
C PHE A 144 -4.35 -1.03 12.26
N GLN A 145 -5.13 -1.88 12.93
CA GLN A 145 -5.81 -1.57 14.19
C GLN A 145 -4.82 -1.06 15.25
N GLY A 146 -3.66 -1.73 15.39
CA GLY A 146 -2.59 -1.28 16.29
C GLY A 146 -2.04 0.10 15.92
N ASN A 147 -1.72 0.31 14.63
CA ASN A 147 -1.17 1.57 14.13
C ASN A 147 -2.18 2.73 14.20
N ALA A 148 -3.46 2.42 14.05
CA ALA A 148 -4.57 3.37 14.06
C ALA A 148 -5.18 3.57 15.46
N HIS A 149 -4.72 2.83 16.48
CA HIS A 149 -5.25 2.86 17.85
C HIS A 149 -6.76 2.55 17.90
N LEU A 150 -7.18 1.55 17.13
CA LEU A 150 -8.57 1.11 17.07
C LEU A 150 -8.84 0.07 18.15
N GLU A 151 -10.10 0.01 18.59
CA GLU A 151 -10.54 -1.04 19.51
C GLU A 151 -10.48 -2.41 18.82
N PRO A 152 -10.10 -3.50 19.53
CA PRO A 152 -9.88 -4.81 18.91
C PRO A 152 -11.08 -5.39 18.16
N TRP A 153 -12.31 -5.03 18.56
CA TRP A 153 -13.55 -5.50 17.93
C TRP A 153 -13.97 -4.70 16.69
N THR A 154 -13.17 -3.74 16.27
CA THR A 154 -13.47 -2.89 15.12
C THR A 154 -13.33 -3.69 13.82
N GLY A 155 -14.43 -3.96 13.11
CA GLY A 155 -14.43 -4.70 11.83
C GLY A 155 -14.32 -3.82 10.58
N GLY A 156 -14.33 -2.50 10.75
CA GLY A 156 -14.20 -1.50 9.70
C GLY A 156 -14.43 -0.10 10.29
N ILE A 157 -13.87 0.92 9.66
CA ILE A 157 -14.04 2.32 10.10
C ILE A 157 -14.21 3.25 8.92
N HIS A 158 -14.96 4.33 9.13
CA HIS A 158 -14.93 5.50 8.28
C HIS A 158 -14.26 6.66 9.04
N SER A 159 -13.38 7.40 8.36
CA SER A 159 -12.73 8.58 8.90
C SER A 159 -12.36 9.53 7.77
N LEU A 160 -12.69 10.81 7.91
CA LEU A 160 -12.29 11.88 6.99
C LEU A 160 -12.56 11.61 5.49
N GLY A 161 -13.68 10.96 5.15
CA GLY A 161 -14.02 10.63 3.77
C GLY A 161 -13.34 9.37 3.24
N SER A 162 -12.63 8.63 4.09
CA SER A 162 -12.04 7.34 3.76
C SER A 162 -12.70 6.21 4.54
N LEU A 163 -12.96 5.09 3.87
CA LEU A 163 -13.49 3.87 4.41
C LEU A 163 -12.38 2.81 4.47
N PHE A 164 -12.25 2.12 5.59
CA PHE A 164 -11.29 1.04 5.81
C PHE A 164 -12.08 -0.21 6.19
N ILE A 165 -11.95 -1.27 5.40
CA ILE A 165 -12.72 -2.51 5.56
C ILE A 165 -11.83 -3.73 5.42
N VAL A 166 -12.26 -4.82 6.05
CA VAL A 166 -11.68 -6.15 5.85
C VAL A 166 -12.62 -6.97 4.98
N ARG A 167 -12.07 -7.59 3.94
CA ARG A 167 -12.76 -8.52 3.05
C ARG A 167 -11.85 -9.70 2.76
N ASP A 168 -11.94 -10.68 3.64
CA ASP A 168 -11.21 -11.94 3.48
C ASP A 168 -11.83 -12.76 2.32
N PRO A 169 -11.08 -13.00 1.23
CA PRO A 169 -11.57 -13.73 0.07
C PRO A 169 -11.86 -15.20 0.37
N SER A 170 -11.26 -15.80 1.41
CA SER A 170 -11.52 -17.19 1.81
C SER A 170 -12.98 -17.42 2.19
N PHE A 171 -13.67 -16.42 2.73
CA PHE A 171 -15.11 -16.52 3.03
C PHE A 171 -16.00 -16.55 1.77
N LYS A 172 -15.53 -16.05 0.62
CA LYS A 172 -16.25 -16.20 -0.65
C LYS A 172 -16.15 -17.59 -1.26
N PHE A 173 -15.05 -18.30 -1.01
CA PHE A 173 -14.78 -19.62 -1.61
C PHE A 173 -15.04 -20.78 -0.64
N SER A 174 -15.33 -20.50 0.63
CA SER A 174 -15.45 -21.54 1.66
C SER A 174 -16.80 -22.26 1.70
N ASN A 175 -17.85 -21.77 1.04
CA ASN A 175 -19.12 -22.48 0.99
C ASN A 175 -19.93 -22.16 -0.28
N ASN A 176 -20.50 -23.22 -0.87
CA ASN A 176 -21.50 -23.22 -1.94
C ASN A 176 -22.85 -22.60 -1.50
N SER A 177 -22.82 -21.56 -0.68
CA SER A 177 -24.01 -20.86 -0.18
C SER A 177 -24.00 -19.46 -0.76
N LEU A 178 -24.97 -19.19 -1.64
CA LEU A 178 -25.29 -17.85 -2.10
C LEU A 178 -25.61 -16.99 -0.87
N GLY A 179 -24.96 -15.83 -0.76
CA GLY A 179 -25.26 -14.86 0.29
C GLY A 179 -26.71 -14.40 0.20
N HIS A 180 -27.46 -14.63 1.26
CA HIS A 180 -28.80 -14.10 1.51
C HIS A 180 -28.81 -13.39 2.85
#